data_AF-H2BXZ4-F1
#
_entry.id   AF-H2BXZ4-F1
#
_cell.length_a   1.000
_cell.length_b   1.000
_cell.length_c   1.000
_cell.angle_alpha   90.00
_cell.angle_beta   90.00
_cell.angle_gamma   90.00
#
_symmetry.space_group_name_H-M   'P 1'
#
loop_
_entity.id
_entity.type
_entity.pdbx_description
1 polymer ?
#
loop_
_entity_poly.entity_id
_entity_poly.type
_entity_poly.pdbx_seq_one_letter_code
_entity_poly.pdbx_strand_id
1 'polypeptide(L)'
;MKSLKNIAKYAFGILLLMPLFLMHSCSEEDDNFTDVVPDFSQAIIRSFEVDGKFAQINHTSATVAMTLSAGADLSSVTVDLTVPEGTTVTPASGSTIDFTSGPVIFQTKASNGASREYTAMVGAFGNPKFLSFAIGDNAGQIDEANNTINVEIGSQDGNIADLAPNFVIADGTSVDVASGVSRNFTNPVTYTILSNDGFSAREYTVVVNQIKAPRITSFMIGEASGVIDNEENTIFVSLAAGTNVSALSPLIEVPEGQTLSPASEEEVDFTDPVEYSVTNSESLTKTYTVTVEAQDVEPKYYAFLGEQADIASLVDDDAKAAATWMKNTYGEDFRYIQFSGITPQSMAEIKVAMIYYLTPAEDLGYSATPDNALTLLPPGLRPGGTRAQVLKNWVKAGGDMLIAGDANPLIFSIDRVPANFSAPREPGNYVYSEFGCAGSAGCVDMGKPADDIWGLGMRASNNSQDRQAHPIFDGLNFVNGEYLALQNSATREVRLIWWQHFDGILNPSCCGQDAALTFEQTLSATKFGTLAAIGDAFGYGAVLWNRTDMANNEIFDDQIATDFKGSVFSIQNTIVGYEWDSNGTTNDYQSNIETFTRNILDYLYNLED
;
A
#
# COMPACT_ATOMS: atom_id res chain seq x y z
N MET A 1 -11.47 34.67 41.69
CA MET A 1 -11.46 35.46 42.94
C MET A 1 -10.03 35.88 43.26
N LYS A 2 -9.78 37.19 43.28
CA LYS A 2 -8.76 37.97 44.02
C LYS A 2 -7.34 37.38 44.26
N SER A 3 -6.38 38.13 43.71
CA SER A 3 -5.26 38.79 44.45
C SER A 3 -3.89 38.10 44.49
N LEU A 4 -3.12 38.30 43.42
CA LEU A 4 -1.66 38.48 43.50
C LEU A 4 -1.38 39.98 43.66
N LYS A 5 -1.00 40.39 44.88
CA LYS A 5 -0.64 41.76 45.23
C LYS A 5 0.88 41.93 45.23
N ASN A 6 1.29 42.98 44.52
CA ASN A 6 2.34 43.94 44.86
C ASN A 6 3.79 43.66 44.45
N ILE A 7 4.06 44.20 43.26
CA ILE A 7 5.32 44.74 42.74
C ILE A 7 5.71 46.05 43.49
N ALA A 8 7.02 46.25 43.66
CA ALA A 8 7.80 47.49 43.79
C ALA A 8 7.63 48.46 44.99
N LYS A 9 8.75 48.63 45.72
CA LYS A 9 9.27 49.93 46.23
C LYS A 9 10.81 49.83 46.17
N TYR A 10 11.48 50.36 45.14
CA TYR A 10 11.99 51.74 45.04
C TYR A 10 12.66 52.28 46.32
N ALA A 11 14.00 52.25 46.28
CA ALA A 11 14.84 53.43 46.04
C ALA A 11 15.16 54.43 47.16
N PHE A 12 16.35 54.99 46.96
CA PHE A 12 16.86 56.29 47.39
C PHE A 12 17.51 56.44 48.78
N GLY A 13 18.84 56.61 48.72
CA GLY A 13 19.53 57.67 49.43
C GLY A 13 20.27 57.26 50.69
N ILE A 14 21.60 57.23 50.63
CA ILE A 14 22.39 58.31 51.23
C ILE A 14 23.77 58.38 50.57
N LEU A 15 24.08 59.62 50.27
CA LEU A 15 25.17 60.23 49.54
C LEU A 15 26.39 60.39 50.46
N LEU A 16 27.58 60.43 49.81
CA LEU A 16 28.72 61.29 50.13
C LEU A 16 29.89 60.73 50.97
N LEU A 17 31.10 60.89 50.39
CA LEU A 17 32.45 61.07 50.97
C LEU A 17 33.42 59.87 50.99
N MET A 18 34.16 59.72 49.88
CA MET A 18 35.63 59.55 49.93
C MET A 18 36.25 60.90 50.37
N PRO A 19 37.42 60.98 51.03
CA PRO A 19 38.68 60.48 50.45
C PRO A 19 39.77 59.99 51.44
N LEU A 20 40.86 59.45 50.87
CA LEU A 20 42.27 59.50 51.32
C LEU A 20 42.54 59.77 52.81
N PHE A 21 43.27 58.89 53.49
CA PHE A 21 44.67 59.17 53.85
C PHE A 21 45.42 57.92 54.32
N LEU A 22 46.67 57.88 53.87
CA LEU A 22 47.71 56.91 54.10
C LEU A 22 48.29 56.97 55.53
N MET A 23 48.77 55.80 55.96
CA MET A 23 49.85 55.53 56.93
C MET A 23 49.61 55.84 58.41
N HIS A 24 49.63 54.79 59.25
CA HIS A 24 50.75 54.60 60.18
C HIS A 24 50.89 53.16 60.64
N SER A 25 52.16 52.79 60.78
CA SER A 25 52.79 51.48 60.90
C SER A 25 52.65 50.77 62.25
N CYS A 26 53.19 49.55 62.24
CA CYS A 26 53.82 48.80 63.34
C CYS A 26 52.86 47.93 64.18
N SER A 27 53.19 46.68 64.48
CA SER A 27 54.46 45.96 64.34
C SER A 27 54.18 44.46 64.39
N GLU A 28 54.92 43.75 63.55
CA GLU A 28 55.48 42.41 63.76
C GLU A 28 55.11 41.75 65.10
N GLU A 29 54.39 40.64 65.01
CA GLU A 29 54.92 39.34 65.38
C GLU A 29 53.93 38.27 64.91
N ASP A 30 54.46 37.19 64.33
CA ASP A 30 53.79 35.92 64.05
C ASP A 30 53.10 35.69 62.69
N ASP A 31 53.83 35.91 61.59
CA ASP A 31 53.51 35.26 60.30
C ASP A 31 54.70 34.42 59.82
N ASN A 32 55.05 33.36 60.55
CA ASN A 32 55.78 32.24 59.94
C ASN A 32 54.77 31.30 59.23
N PHE A 33 53.95 31.87 58.35
CA PHE A 33 53.41 31.08 57.24
C PHE A 33 54.55 30.96 56.22
N THR A 34 55.44 30.00 56.42
CA THR A 34 55.97 29.31 55.24
C THR A 34 54.79 28.57 54.64
N ASP A 35 53.97 29.28 53.88
CA ASP A 35 53.09 28.66 52.92
C ASP A 35 54.02 28.03 51.90
N VAL A 36 54.50 26.83 52.22
CA VAL A 36 55.18 25.94 51.27
C VAL A 36 54.07 25.44 50.37
N VAL A 37 53.48 26.36 49.59
CA VAL A 37 52.71 25.98 48.41
C VAL A 37 53.72 25.28 47.53
N PRO A 38 53.58 23.96 47.30
CA PRO A 38 54.50 23.28 46.41
C PRO A 38 54.43 23.98 45.06
N ASP A 39 55.58 24.41 44.53
CA ASP A 39 55.63 24.98 43.19
C ASP A 39 55.39 23.86 42.18
N PHE A 40 54.12 23.70 41.79
CA PHE A 40 53.69 22.73 40.80
C PHE A 40 53.99 23.17 39.36
N SER A 41 54.59 24.34 39.12
CA SER A 41 54.85 24.85 37.76
C SER A 41 55.69 23.88 36.90
N GLN A 42 56.52 23.05 37.55
CA GLN A 42 57.31 22.01 36.91
C GLN A 42 56.65 20.62 36.95
N ALA A 43 55.68 20.38 37.83
CA ALA A 43 55.00 19.08 37.98
C ALA A 43 53.67 19.02 37.20
N ILE A 44 53.61 19.56 35.99
CA ILE A 44 52.41 19.57 35.15
C ILE A 44 52.52 18.63 33.94
N ILE A 45 51.37 18.16 33.43
CA ILE A 45 51.25 17.61 32.08
C ILE A 45 51.03 18.78 31.12
N ARG A 46 51.93 19.00 30.16
CA ARG A 46 51.85 20.12 29.20
C ARG A 46 50.91 19.81 28.03
N SER A 47 50.93 18.58 27.54
CA SER A 47 50.00 18.08 26.53
C SER A 47 49.65 16.64 26.83
N PHE A 48 48.46 16.24 26.42
CA PHE A 48 47.96 14.87 26.48
C PHE A 48 47.23 14.63 25.16
N GLU A 49 47.65 13.61 24.43
CA GLU A 49 47.29 13.36 23.05
C GLU A 49 46.93 11.88 22.86
N VAL A 50 45.84 11.65 22.13
CA VAL A 50 45.39 10.33 21.70
C VAL A 50 44.96 10.47 20.24
N ASP A 51 45.42 9.57 19.38
CA ASP A 51 45.10 9.54 17.93
C ASP A 51 45.25 10.89 17.22
N GLY A 52 46.30 11.65 17.56
CA GLY A 52 46.58 12.95 16.93
C GLY A 52 45.73 14.12 17.45
N LYS A 53 44.90 13.92 18.48
CA LYS A 53 44.04 14.95 19.07
C LYS A 53 44.48 15.28 20.49
N PHE A 54 44.51 16.56 20.83
CA PHE A 54 44.85 17.03 22.18
C PHE A 54 43.63 17.03 23.12
N ALA A 55 43.83 16.54 24.34
CA ALA A 55 42.86 16.57 25.41
C ALA A 55 42.82 17.95 26.09
N GLN A 56 41.69 18.25 26.74
CA GLN A 56 41.58 19.43 27.59
C GLN A 56 42.26 19.16 28.93
N ILE A 57 43.22 20.01 29.31
CA ILE A 57 43.91 19.91 30.60
C ILE A 57 43.48 21.08 31.49
N ASN A 58 42.93 20.76 32.66
CA ASN A 58 42.65 21.75 33.70
C ASN A 58 43.71 21.65 34.79
N HIS A 59 44.63 22.60 34.80
CA HIS A 59 45.71 22.67 35.79
C HIS A 59 45.26 23.20 37.15
N THR A 60 44.02 23.65 37.34
CA THR A 60 43.49 24.01 38.66
C THR A 60 42.97 22.76 39.37
N SER A 61 42.17 21.95 38.68
CA SER A 61 41.61 20.70 39.23
C SER A 61 42.48 19.46 38.98
N ALA A 62 43.59 19.60 38.24
CA ALA A 62 44.44 18.49 37.82
C ALA A 62 43.66 17.38 37.08
N THR A 63 42.83 17.79 36.13
CA THR A 63 42.04 16.86 35.31
C THR A 63 42.45 16.93 33.86
N VAL A 64 42.38 15.79 33.17
CA VAL A 64 42.51 15.67 31.73
C VAL A 64 41.21 15.07 31.20
N ALA A 65 40.57 15.72 30.23
CA ALA A 65 39.30 15.26 29.68
C ALA A 65 39.37 15.15 28.15
N MET A 66 38.90 14.04 27.61
CA MET A 66 38.83 13.77 26.18
C MET A 66 37.66 12.86 25.83
N THR A 67 37.05 13.12 24.68
CA THR A 67 36.09 12.21 24.05
C THR A 67 36.61 11.81 22.68
N LEU A 68 36.79 10.51 22.47
CA LEU A 68 37.22 9.90 21.22
C LEU A 68 36.07 9.79 20.23
N SER A 69 36.39 9.49 18.98
CA SER A 69 35.40 9.27 17.91
C SER A 69 34.42 8.14 18.24
N ALA A 70 33.26 8.17 17.58
CA ALA A 70 32.23 7.15 17.71
C ALA A 70 32.82 5.74 17.53
N GLY A 71 32.58 4.86 18.51
CA GLY A 71 33.03 3.47 18.48
C GLY A 71 34.53 3.22 18.72
N ALA A 72 35.29 4.21 19.19
CA ALA A 72 36.68 4.00 19.61
C ALA A 72 36.79 2.98 20.76
N ASP A 73 37.82 2.13 20.70
CA ASP A 73 38.07 1.11 21.72
C ASP A 73 38.79 1.72 22.94
N LEU A 74 38.09 1.77 24.07
CA LEU A 74 38.63 2.30 25.32
C LEU A 74 39.49 1.31 26.10
N SER A 75 39.54 0.04 25.71
CA SER A 75 40.32 -0.98 26.42
C SER A 75 41.83 -0.89 26.15
N SER A 76 42.21 -0.18 25.08
CA SER A 76 43.59 -0.13 24.59
C SER A 76 43.94 1.23 23.98
N VAL A 77 43.86 2.30 24.77
CA VAL A 77 44.13 3.67 24.33
C VAL A 77 45.62 4.00 24.47
N THR A 78 46.31 4.34 23.38
CA THR A 78 47.70 4.79 23.44
C THR A 78 47.76 6.29 23.73
N VAL A 79 48.49 6.68 24.78
CA VAL A 79 48.55 8.05 25.28
C VAL A 79 49.94 8.63 25.09
N ASP A 80 50.04 9.66 24.25
CA ASP A 80 51.24 10.49 24.12
C ASP A 80 51.09 11.76 24.95
N LEU A 81 52.09 12.08 25.76
CA LEU A 81 52.05 13.26 26.62
C LEU A 81 53.42 13.93 26.74
N THR A 82 53.41 15.22 27.02
CA THR A 82 54.63 15.99 27.27
C THR A 82 54.63 16.58 28.67
N VAL A 83 55.79 16.61 29.31
CA VAL A 83 56.02 17.19 30.63
C VAL A 83 57.22 18.15 30.57
N PRO A 84 57.38 19.07 31.54
CA PRO A 84 58.57 19.91 31.65
C PRO A 84 59.88 19.10 31.72
N GLU A 85 60.97 19.69 31.26
CA GLU A 85 62.30 19.05 31.28
C GLU A 85 62.68 18.63 32.71
N GLY A 86 63.22 17.42 32.87
CA GLY A 86 63.56 16.86 34.18
C GLY A 86 62.37 16.36 35.01
N THR A 87 61.16 16.34 34.46
CA THR A 87 59.96 15.76 35.09
C THR A 87 59.71 14.34 34.59
N THR A 88 59.38 13.45 35.51
CA THR A 88 58.94 12.08 35.20
C THR A 88 57.43 11.96 35.34
N VAL A 89 56.82 11.03 34.59
CA VAL A 89 55.37 10.76 34.61
C VAL A 89 55.11 9.26 34.61
N THR A 90 54.12 8.82 35.38
CA THR A 90 53.68 7.41 35.42
C THR A 90 52.14 7.37 35.38
N PRO A 91 51.51 6.66 34.42
CA PRO A 91 52.10 5.96 33.28
C PRO A 91 52.97 6.85 32.37
N ALA A 92 53.97 6.25 31.72
CA ALA A 92 54.89 6.99 30.86
C ALA A 92 54.22 7.39 29.53
N SER A 93 54.72 8.45 28.89
CA SER A 93 54.31 8.82 27.53
C SER A 93 54.52 7.65 26.56
N GLY A 94 53.56 7.40 25.67
CA GLY A 94 53.52 6.27 24.74
C GLY A 94 52.95 4.97 25.34
N SER A 95 52.44 4.98 26.58
CA SER A 95 51.81 3.80 27.19
C SER A 95 50.42 3.54 26.63
N THR A 96 50.05 2.27 26.52
CA THR A 96 48.67 1.82 26.24
C THR A 96 47.91 1.62 27.55
N ILE A 97 46.74 2.23 27.67
CA ILE A 97 45.95 2.35 28.90
C ILE A 97 44.51 1.90 28.65
N ASP A 98 43.94 1.16 29.60
CA ASP A 98 42.52 0.76 29.61
C ASP A 98 41.70 1.79 30.41
N PHE A 99 40.74 2.44 29.74
CA PHE A 99 39.81 3.40 30.33
C PHE A 99 38.39 2.83 30.51
N THR A 100 38.14 1.55 30.20
CA THR A 100 36.81 0.93 30.30
C THR A 100 36.25 0.90 31.72
N SER A 101 37.13 0.90 32.73
CA SER A 101 36.78 0.90 34.15
C SER A 101 36.69 2.30 34.78
N GLY A 102 36.84 3.37 33.99
CA GLY A 102 36.77 4.75 34.45
C GLY A 102 38.10 5.51 34.42
N PRO A 103 38.21 6.63 35.16
CA PRO A 103 39.38 7.51 35.09
C PRO A 103 40.69 6.87 35.56
N VAL A 104 41.80 7.24 34.93
CA VAL A 104 43.15 6.74 35.25
C VAL A 104 44.02 7.87 35.79
N ILE A 105 44.84 7.58 36.80
CA ILE A 105 45.72 8.56 37.46
C ILE A 105 47.10 8.60 36.78
N PHE A 106 47.53 9.77 36.36
CA PHE A 106 48.88 10.07 35.91
C PHE A 106 49.62 10.88 36.98
N GLN A 107 50.70 10.34 37.53
CA GLN A 107 51.50 10.99 38.55
C GLN A 107 52.75 11.62 37.92
N THR A 108 52.89 12.94 38.03
CA THR A 108 54.11 13.67 37.67
C THR A 108 55.01 13.82 38.88
N LYS A 109 56.32 13.81 38.66
CA LYS A 109 57.34 14.12 39.68
C LYS A 109 58.44 14.97 39.06
N ALA A 110 58.48 16.24 39.47
CA ALA A 110 59.44 17.23 39.01
C ALA A 110 60.79 17.09 39.72
N SER A 111 61.84 17.66 39.12
CA SER A 111 63.21 17.66 39.63
C SER A 111 63.36 18.42 40.96
N ASN A 112 62.46 19.38 41.25
CA ASN A 112 62.38 20.10 42.52
C ASN A 112 61.70 19.29 43.66
N GLY A 113 61.27 18.05 43.38
CA GLY A 113 60.59 17.17 44.34
C GLY A 113 59.07 17.31 44.38
N ALA A 114 58.48 18.31 43.72
CA ALA A 114 57.03 18.46 43.64
C ALA A 114 56.42 17.30 42.84
N SER A 115 55.32 16.73 43.34
CA SER A 115 54.59 15.64 42.69
C SER A 115 53.12 16.00 42.55
N ARG A 116 52.52 15.67 41.41
CA ARG A 116 51.11 16.01 41.14
C ARG A 116 50.40 14.85 40.48
N GLU A 117 49.17 14.59 40.91
CA GLU A 117 48.31 13.57 40.31
C GLU A 117 47.29 14.22 39.39
N TYR A 118 47.27 13.77 38.14
CA TYR A 118 46.28 14.13 37.14
C TYR A 118 45.28 13.00 36.99
N THR A 119 43.98 13.31 37.11
CA THR A 119 42.91 12.35 36.81
C THR A 119 42.52 12.48 35.34
N ALA A 120 42.84 11.46 34.53
CA ALA A 120 42.51 11.42 33.12
C ALA A 120 41.18 10.68 32.88
N MET A 121 40.22 11.35 32.27
CA MET A 121 38.92 10.83 31.88
C MET A 121 38.81 10.83 30.36
N VAL A 122 38.91 9.64 29.77
CA VAL A 122 38.79 9.43 28.32
C VAL A 122 37.52 8.61 28.07
N GLY A 123 36.58 9.17 27.30
CA GLY A 123 35.37 8.49 26.85
C GLY A 123 35.33 8.37 25.32
N ALA A 124 34.31 7.71 24.78
CA ALA A 124 34.04 7.65 23.34
C ALA A 124 32.55 7.91 23.08
N PHE A 125 32.23 8.45 21.90
CA PHE A 125 30.84 8.56 21.46
C PHE A 125 30.27 7.18 21.06
N GLY A 126 28.94 7.06 21.09
CA GLY A 126 28.25 5.80 20.79
C GLY A 126 28.50 5.33 19.35
N ASN A 127 28.77 4.04 19.14
CA ASN A 127 28.90 3.47 17.79
C ASN A 127 27.50 3.27 17.19
N PRO A 128 27.11 3.94 16.10
CA PRO A 128 25.75 3.83 15.55
C PRO A 128 25.53 2.44 14.94
N LYS A 129 25.00 1.50 15.74
CA LYS A 129 24.67 0.13 15.33
C LYS A 129 23.55 -0.48 16.15
N PHE A 130 22.88 -1.48 15.55
CA PHE A 130 21.98 -2.37 16.27
C PHE A 130 22.78 -3.40 17.08
N LEU A 131 22.34 -3.71 18.29
CA LEU A 131 22.82 -4.83 19.10
C LEU A 131 21.93 -6.07 18.93
N SER A 132 20.64 -5.86 18.68
CA SER A 132 19.68 -6.90 18.33
C SER A 132 18.52 -6.27 17.55
N PHE A 133 17.85 -7.08 16.74
CA PHE A 133 16.63 -6.72 16.03
C PHE A 133 15.74 -7.97 15.93
N ALA A 134 14.44 -7.83 16.13
CA ALA A 134 13.47 -8.92 16.05
C ALA A 134 12.09 -8.41 15.66
N ILE A 135 11.26 -9.28 15.09
CA ILE A 135 9.83 -9.05 14.87
C ILE A 135 9.08 -10.21 15.52
N GLY A 136 8.26 -9.91 16.54
CA GLY A 136 7.72 -10.94 17.41
C GLY A 136 8.86 -11.75 18.04
N ASP A 137 8.80 -13.08 17.88
CA ASP A 137 9.85 -14.01 18.35
C ASP A 137 10.94 -14.26 17.30
N ASN A 138 10.81 -13.71 16.08
CA ASN A 138 11.74 -13.94 14.98
C ASN A 138 12.94 -12.99 15.06
N ALA A 139 14.13 -13.52 15.30
CA ALA A 139 15.36 -12.75 15.36
C ALA A 139 15.85 -12.36 13.97
N GLY A 140 16.22 -11.09 13.81
CA GLY A 140 16.84 -10.56 12.60
C GLY A 140 18.32 -10.87 12.51
N GLN A 141 18.77 -11.28 11.33
CA GLN A 141 20.17 -11.46 11.01
C GLN A 141 20.78 -10.11 10.63
N ILE A 142 21.58 -9.53 11.53
CA ILE A 142 22.26 -8.25 11.32
C ILE A 142 23.57 -8.48 10.56
N ASP A 143 23.68 -7.94 9.37
CA ASP A 143 24.92 -7.87 8.59
C ASP A 143 25.52 -6.47 8.71
N GLU A 144 26.54 -6.35 9.56
CA GLU A 144 27.26 -5.11 9.83
C GLU A 144 28.16 -4.63 8.68
N ALA A 145 28.50 -5.51 7.73
CA ALA A 145 29.34 -5.14 6.59
C ALA A 145 28.52 -4.49 5.49
N ASN A 146 27.31 -5.01 5.26
CA ASN A 146 26.38 -4.50 4.24
C ASN A 146 25.32 -3.53 4.81
N ASN A 147 25.28 -3.36 6.13
CA ASN A 147 24.23 -2.62 6.85
C ASN A 147 22.82 -3.10 6.49
N THR A 148 22.62 -4.42 6.51
CA THR A 148 21.31 -5.01 6.24
C THR A 148 20.84 -5.83 7.43
N ILE A 149 19.53 -5.95 7.59
CA ILE A 149 18.91 -6.82 8.57
C ILE A 149 17.86 -7.67 7.86
N ASN A 150 18.06 -8.97 7.83
CA ASN A 150 17.09 -9.90 7.24
C ASN A 150 16.30 -10.59 8.34
N VAL A 151 14.98 -10.53 8.27
CA VAL A 151 14.07 -11.23 9.20
C VAL A 151 13.19 -12.17 8.38
N GLU A 152 13.15 -13.45 8.76
CA GLU A 152 12.14 -14.38 8.24
C GLU A 152 11.02 -14.50 9.27
N ILE A 153 9.77 -14.37 8.84
CA ILE A 153 8.60 -14.53 9.71
C ILE A 153 7.66 -15.60 9.14
N GLY A 154 6.90 -16.24 10.04
CA GLY A 154 5.93 -17.25 9.70
C GLY A 154 4.69 -16.71 9.00
N SER A 155 3.95 -17.61 8.35
CA SER A 155 2.72 -17.25 7.62
C SER A 155 1.58 -16.77 8.54
N GLN A 156 1.70 -17.01 9.84
CA GLN A 156 0.72 -16.61 10.86
C GLN A 156 1.23 -15.49 11.80
N ASP A 157 2.43 -14.94 11.56
CA ASP A 157 3.07 -13.94 12.43
C ASP A 157 2.56 -12.50 12.24
N GLY A 158 1.34 -12.35 11.74
CA GLY A 158 0.69 -11.06 11.52
C GLY A 158 0.83 -10.51 10.10
N ASN A 159 0.32 -9.29 9.91
CA ASN A 159 0.30 -8.61 8.63
C ASN A 159 1.63 -7.92 8.37
N ILE A 160 2.34 -8.31 7.29
CA ILE A 160 3.63 -7.70 6.91
C ILE A 160 3.56 -6.18 6.65
N ALA A 161 2.37 -5.65 6.35
CA ALA A 161 2.16 -4.22 6.20
C ALA A 161 2.07 -3.46 7.54
N ASP A 162 2.06 -4.15 8.68
CA ASP A 162 1.87 -3.57 10.01
C ASP A 162 2.58 -4.40 11.10
N LEU A 163 3.91 -4.43 11.08
CA LEU A 163 4.72 -5.16 12.07
C LEU A 163 5.46 -4.19 12.99
N ALA A 164 5.48 -4.50 14.29
CA ALA A 164 6.20 -3.74 15.31
C ALA A 164 7.51 -4.44 15.70
N PRO A 165 8.68 -4.00 15.20
CA PRO A 165 9.96 -4.60 15.54
C PRO A 165 10.43 -4.21 16.94
N ASN A 166 11.07 -5.15 17.62
CA ASN A 166 11.76 -4.95 18.88
C ASN A 166 13.26 -5.01 18.68
N PHE A 167 13.99 -4.00 19.14
CA PHE A 167 15.43 -3.94 18.95
C PHE A 167 16.13 -3.21 20.09
N VAL A 168 17.45 -3.45 20.17
CA VAL A 168 18.34 -2.75 21.08
C VAL A 168 19.43 -2.10 20.26
N ILE A 169 19.76 -0.84 20.54
CA ILE A 169 20.85 -0.08 19.90
C ILE A 169 22.00 0.13 20.90
N ALA A 170 23.18 0.48 20.41
CA ALA A 170 24.34 0.74 21.27
C ALA A 170 24.14 1.99 22.16
N ASP A 171 24.73 1.97 23.36
CA ASP A 171 24.71 3.14 24.25
C ASP A 171 25.32 4.38 23.58
N GLY A 172 24.80 5.56 23.93
CA GLY A 172 25.23 6.82 23.33
C GLY A 172 24.75 7.03 21.89
N THR A 173 23.75 6.27 21.44
CA THR A 173 23.12 6.44 20.13
C THR A 173 21.62 6.69 20.25
N SER A 174 21.00 7.18 19.18
CA SER A 174 19.55 7.29 19.02
C SER A 174 19.14 6.76 17.65
N VAL A 175 17.87 6.41 17.49
CA VAL A 175 17.32 5.94 16.21
C VAL A 175 16.16 6.83 15.79
N ASP A 176 15.94 6.97 14.49
CA ASP A 176 14.87 7.77 13.90
C ASP A 176 13.46 7.22 14.19
N VAL A 177 13.32 5.91 14.34
CA VAL A 177 12.06 5.23 14.68
C VAL A 177 12.24 4.46 15.98
N ALA A 178 11.37 4.65 16.97
CA ALA A 178 11.46 3.95 18.25
C ALA A 178 11.10 2.46 18.14
N SER A 179 11.69 1.64 19.00
CA SER A 179 11.36 0.21 19.12
C SER A 179 9.88 0.02 19.52
N GLY A 180 9.23 -0.97 18.92
CA GLY A 180 7.82 -1.30 19.14
C GLY A 180 6.83 -0.45 18.32
N VAL A 181 7.31 0.45 17.46
CA VAL A 181 6.45 1.21 16.54
C VAL A 181 6.20 0.42 15.27
N SER A 182 4.93 0.22 14.91
CA SER A 182 4.57 -0.53 13.70
C SER A 182 5.02 0.14 12.40
N ARG A 183 5.39 -0.68 11.42
CA ARG A 183 5.86 -0.28 10.09
C ARG A 183 5.39 -1.26 9.02
N ASN A 184 5.29 -0.76 7.80
CA ASN A 184 5.00 -1.55 6.61
C ASN A 184 6.30 -2.10 6.02
N PHE A 185 6.46 -3.43 6.03
CA PHE A 185 7.62 -4.15 5.48
C PHE A 185 7.30 -4.89 4.18
N THR A 186 6.22 -4.53 3.48
CA THR A 186 5.98 -5.02 2.10
C THR A 186 7.11 -4.65 1.14
N ASN A 187 7.88 -3.61 1.48
CA ASN A 187 9.13 -3.22 0.83
C ASN A 187 10.24 -3.03 1.89
N PRO A 188 11.52 -3.06 1.50
CA PRO A 188 12.63 -2.80 2.42
C PRO A 188 12.49 -1.45 3.13
N VAL A 189 12.78 -1.43 4.44
CA VAL A 189 12.63 -0.25 5.29
C VAL A 189 13.99 0.18 5.85
N THR A 190 14.33 1.45 5.71
CA THR A 190 15.57 2.01 6.28
C THR A 190 15.35 2.54 7.71
N TYR A 191 16.32 2.27 8.58
CA TYR A 191 16.47 2.86 9.92
C TYR A 191 17.79 3.61 10.00
N THR A 192 17.79 4.79 10.61
CA THR A 192 18.99 5.61 10.78
C THR A 192 19.36 5.68 12.26
N ILE A 193 20.52 5.15 12.61
CA ILE A 193 21.10 5.27 13.97
C ILE A 193 22.11 6.41 13.97
N LEU A 194 21.92 7.36 14.89
CA LEU A 194 22.79 8.52 15.07
C LEU A 194 23.62 8.34 16.34
N SER A 195 24.90 8.63 16.24
CA SER A 195 25.76 8.81 17.40
C SER A 195 25.47 10.13 18.09
N ASN A 196 25.68 10.20 19.40
CA ASN A 196 25.60 11.43 20.18
C ASN A 196 26.75 12.42 19.90
N ASP A 197 27.66 12.13 18.96
CA ASP A 197 28.64 13.09 18.47
C ASP A 197 28.03 14.17 17.55
N GLY A 198 26.82 13.94 17.03
CA GLY A 198 26.09 14.84 16.13
C GLY A 198 26.51 14.79 14.66
N PHE A 199 27.45 13.91 14.28
CA PHE A 199 27.99 13.84 12.92
C PHE A 199 28.05 12.42 12.35
N SER A 200 28.17 11.39 13.19
CA SER A 200 28.25 10.00 12.77
C SER A 200 26.86 9.36 12.77
N ALA A 201 26.49 8.77 11.64
CA ALA A 201 25.25 8.00 11.50
C ALA A 201 25.50 6.72 10.70
N ARG A 202 24.65 5.73 10.91
CA ARG A 202 24.60 4.50 10.11
C ARG A 202 23.16 4.19 9.75
N GLU A 203 22.94 3.89 8.48
CA GLU A 203 21.65 3.46 7.98
C GLU A 203 21.65 1.95 7.81
N TYR A 204 20.58 1.28 8.25
CA TYR A 204 20.36 -0.14 8.02
C TYR A 204 19.11 -0.34 7.17
N THR A 205 19.22 -1.17 6.13
CA THR A 205 18.07 -1.62 5.36
C THR A 205 17.54 -2.93 5.92
N VAL A 206 16.31 -2.90 6.43
CA VAL A 206 15.59 -4.06 6.96
C VAL A 206 14.73 -4.68 5.87
N VAL A 207 14.93 -5.97 5.63
CA VAL A 207 14.14 -6.78 4.70
C VAL A 207 13.43 -7.87 5.52
N VAL A 208 12.12 -7.98 5.35
CA VAL A 208 11.30 -8.99 6.02
C VAL A 208 10.73 -9.93 4.96
N ASN A 209 11.02 -11.22 5.09
CA ASN A 209 10.50 -12.27 4.23
C ASN A 209 9.45 -13.06 5.00
N GLN A 210 8.19 -13.05 4.56
CA GLN A 210 7.12 -13.82 5.17
C GLN A 210 6.84 -15.11 4.39
N ILE A 211 6.85 -16.24 5.09
CA ILE A 211 6.45 -17.53 4.53
C ILE A 211 4.99 -17.44 4.07
N LYS A 212 4.68 -17.98 2.88
CA LYS A 212 3.30 -17.98 2.38
C LYS A 212 2.49 -19.08 3.07
N ALA A 213 1.27 -18.72 3.50
CA ALA A 213 0.31 -19.69 4.03
C ALA A 213 0.00 -20.78 3.00
N PRO A 214 -0.33 -22.01 3.43
CA PRO A 214 -0.68 -23.09 2.52
C PRO A 214 -1.88 -22.70 1.65
N ARG A 215 -1.75 -22.77 0.32
CA ARG A 215 -2.86 -22.51 -0.61
C ARG A 215 -2.64 -23.10 -2.00
N ILE A 216 -3.75 -23.38 -2.69
CA ILE A 216 -3.73 -23.67 -4.13
C ILE A 216 -3.93 -22.35 -4.89
N THR A 217 -3.06 -22.07 -5.85
CA THR A 217 -3.10 -20.83 -6.66
C THR A 217 -3.66 -21.05 -8.06
N SER A 218 -3.55 -22.26 -8.59
CA SER A 218 -4.15 -22.65 -9.87
C SER A 218 -4.56 -24.12 -9.82
N PHE A 219 -5.64 -24.46 -10.50
CA PHE A 219 -6.13 -25.83 -10.64
C PHE A 219 -6.76 -25.95 -12.03
N MET A 220 -6.14 -26.69 -12.95
CA MET A 220 -6.63 -26.82 -14.33
C MET A 220 -6.83 -28.28 -14.70
N ILE A 221 -7.86 -28.58 -15.49
CA ILE A 221 -8.05 -29.89 -16.10
C ILE A 221 -8.14 -29.68 -17.62
N GLY A 222 -7.09 -30.07 -18.35
CA GLY A 222 -6.97 -29.69 -19.76
C GLY A 222 -6.94 -28.16 -19.91
N GLU A 223 -7.89 -27.60 -20.65
CA GLU A 223 -8.06 -26.15 -20.82
C GLU A 223 -9.06 -25.53 -19.83
N ALA A 224 -9.74 -26.34 -19.01
CA ALA A 224 -10.72 -25.86 -18.05
C ALA A 224 -10.03 -25.38 -16.77
N SER A 225 -10.19 -24.10 -16.45
CA SER A 225 -9.72 -23.51 -15.20
C SER A 225 -10.72 -23.79 -14.07
N GLY A 226 -10.20 -24.25 -12.93
CA GLY A 226 -10.94 -24.47 -11.71
C GLY A 226 -11.18 -23.18 -10.94
N VAL A 227 -12.37 -23.05 -10.39
CA VAL A 227 -12.72 -21.96 -9.49
C VAL A 227 -12.28 -22.30 -8.08
N ILE A 228 -11.23 -21.64 -7.62
CA ILE A 228 -10.66 -21.85 -6.28
C ILE A 228 -11.26 -20.85 -5.30
N ASP A 229 -11.89 -21.36 -4.26
CA ASP A 229 -12.28 -20.62 -3.06
C ASP A 229 -11.29 -20.94 -1.94
N ASN A 230 -10.45 -19.94 -1.60
CA ASN A 230 -9.48 -20.06 -0.54
C ASN A 230 -10.06 -19.77 0.86
N GLU A 231 -11.27 -19.24 0.97
CA GLU A 231 -11.94 -18.98 2.26
C GLU A 231 -12.72 -20.22 2.68
N GLU A 232 -13.52 -20.78 1.78
CA GLU A 232 -14.29 -22.01 2.00
C GLU A 232 -13.48 -23.29 1.75
N ASN A 233 -12.29 -23.16 1.18
CA ASN A 233 -11.41 -24.28 0.78
C ASN A 233 -12.11 -25.24 -0.19
N THR A 234 -12.70 -24.70 -1.25
CA THR A 234 -13.35 -25.51 -2.28
C THR A 234 -12.74 -25.21 -3.64
N ILE A 235 -12.74 -26.18 -4.52
CA ILE A 235 -12.37 -25.99 -5.93
C ILE A 235 -13.47 -26.63 -6.76
N PHE A 236 -13.93 -25.92 -7.78
CA PHE A 236 -14.87 -26.49 -8.73
C PHE A 236 -14.36 -26.38 -10.16
N VAL A 237 -14.49 -27.46 -10.93
CA VAL A 237 -14.15 -27.48 -12.36
C VAL A 237 -15.36 -27.93 -13.17
N SER A 238 -15.75 -27.11 -14.15
CA SER A 238 -16.73 -27.52 -15.17
C SER A 238 -16.01 -28.04 -16.40
N LEU A 239 -16.42 -29.20 -16.88
CA LEU A 239 -15.90 -29.83 -18.10
C LEU A 239 -17.01 -30.02 -19.12
N ALA A 240 -16.63 -30.16 -20.40
CA ALA A 240 -17.56 -30.41 -21.48
C ALA A 240 -18.38 -31.69 -21.27
N ALA A 241 -19.59 -31.71 -21.81
CA ALA A 241 -20.49 -32.84 -21.82
C ALA A 241 -19.80 -34.15 -22.19
N GLY A 242 -20.07 -35.21 -21.42
CA GLY A 242 -19.54 -36.54 -21.72
C GLY A 242 -18.04 -36.73 -21.45
N THR A 243 -17.35 -35.72 -20.91
CA THR A 243 -15.99 -35.90 -20.39
C THR A 243 -16.00 -36.97 -19.31
N ASN A 244 -15.11 -37.96 -19.42
CA ASN A 244 -14.97 -38.98 -18.39
C ASN A 244 -14.23 -38.39 -17.18
N VAL A 245 -14.92 -38.22 -16.06
CA VAL A 245 -14.35 -37.67 -14.82
C VAL A 245 -13.69 -38.71 -13.91
N SER A 246 -13.71 -39.99 -14.27
CA SER A 246 -13.15 -41.07 -13.42
C SER A 246 -11.63 -41.19 -13.46
N ALA A 247 -10.96 -40.46 -14.35
CA ALA A 247 -9.51 -40.47 -14.51
C ALA A 247 -9.05 -39.16 -15.16
N LEU A 248 -8.82 -38.14 -14.33
CA LEU A 248 -8.34 -36.82 -14.77
C LEU A 248 -7.02 -36.50 -14.08
N SER A 249 -6.10 -35.89 -14.81
CA SER A 249 -4.79 -35.43 -14.31
C SER A 249 -4.78 -33.90 -14.25
N PRO A 250 -5.17 -33.29 -13.11
CA PRO A 250 -5.18 -31.83 -12.99
C PRO A 250 -3.76 -31.26 -12.93
N LEU A 251 -3.53 -30.14 -13.62
CA LEU A 251 -2.34 -29.31 -13.46
C LEU A 251 -2.61 -28.29 -12.36
N ILE A 252 -1.92 -28.45 -11.23
CA ILE A 252 -2.14 -27.68 -10.01
C ILE A 252 -0.87 -26.91 -9.66
N GLU A 253 -1.02 -25.63 -9.34
CA GLU A 253 0.06 -24.77 -8.85
C GLU A 253 -0.16 -24.40 -7.39
N VAL A 254 0.93 -24.42 -6.63
CA VAL A 254 1.01 -24.00 -5.23
C VAL A 254 2.21 -23.05 -5.07
N PRO A 255 2.21 -22.16 -4.06
CA PRO A 255 3.37 -21.31 -3.78
C PRO A 255 4.67 -22.11 -3.60
N GLU A 256 5.81 -21.48 -3.90
CA GLU A 256 7.13 -22.10 -3.78
C GLU A 256 7.37 -22.69 -2.38
N GLY A 257 7.98 -23.87 -2.33
CA GLY A 257 8.28 -24.59 -1.09
C GLY A 257 7.09 -25.30 -0.44
N GLN A 258 5.90 -25.26 -1.05
CA GLN A 258 4.73 -26.02 -0.61
C GLN A 258 4.67 -27.40 -1.28
N THR A 259 4.05 -28.35 -0.59
CA THR A 259 3.80 -29.72 -1.07
C THR A 259 2.31 -29.94 -1.23
N LEU A 260 1.91 -30.79 -2.18
CA LEU A 260 0.52 -31.06 -2.54
C LEU A 260 0.26 -32.58 -2.57
N SER A 261 -0.89 -33.00 -2.07
CA SER A 261 -1.38 -34.39 -2.12
C SER A 261 -2.89 -34.42 -2.33
N PRO A 262 -3.43 -35.07 -3.39
CA PRO A 262 -2.72 -35.71 -4.50
C PRO A 262 -1.76 -34.78 -5.23
N ALA A 263 -0.71 -35.32 -5.86
CA ALA A 263 0.26 -34.50 -6.55
C ALA A 263 -0.32 -33.90 -7.84
N SER A 264 0.24 -32.78 -8.29
CA SER A 264 -0.08 -32.22 -9.62
C SER A 264 0.24 -33.26 -10.71
N GLU A 265 -0.62 -33.33 -11.73
CA GLU A 265 -0.60 -34.31 -12.84
C GLU A 265 -0.88 -35.77 -12.44
N GLU A 266 -1.14 -36.08 -11.16
CA GLU A 266 -1.56 -37.40 -10.72
C GLU A 266 -2.98 -37.71 -11.24
N GLU A 267 -3.20 -38.94 -11.74
CA GLU A 267 -4.53 -39.36 -12.20
C GLU A 267 -5.46 -39.61 -10.99
N VAL A 268 -6.58 -38.90 -10.97
CA VAL A 268 -7.55 -38.90 -9.88
C VAL A 268 -8.98 -39.11 -10.42
N ASP A 269 -9.78 -39.87 -9.66
CA ASP A 269 -11.20 -40.10 -9.93
C ASP A 269 -12.05 -39.02 -9.25
N PHE A 270 -12.72 -38.19 -10.06
CA PHE A 270 -13.62 -37.13 -9.60
C PHE A 270 -15.11 -37.47 -9.80
N THR A 271 -15.47 -38.76 -9.83
CA THR A 271 -16.88 -39.17 -9.80
C THR A 271 -17.60 -38.76 -8.51
N ASP A 272 -16.83 -38.61 -7.43
CA ASP A 272 -17.22 -37.98 -6.17
C ASP A 272 -16.23 -36.82 -5.84
N PRO A 273 -16.59 -35.87 -4.96
CA PRO A 273 -15.65 -34.84 -4.52
C PRO A 273 -14.37 -35.41 -3.91
N VAL A 274 -13.23 -34.79 -4.21
CA VAL A 274 -11.89 -35.25 -3.81
C VAL A 274 -11.19 -34.20 -2.94
N GLU A 275 -10.56 -34.63 -1.85
CA GLU A 275 -9.78 -33.76 -0.98
C GLU A 275 -8.33 -33.59 -1.47
N TYR A 276 -7.89 -32.34 -1.61
CA TYR A 276 -6.49 -31.98 -1.86
C TYR A 276 -5.90 -31.28 -0.65
N SER A 277 -4.75 -31.74 -0.18
CA SER A 277 -4.03 -31.18 0.94
C SER A 277 -2.79 -30.44 0.46
N VAL A 278 -2.64 -29.17 0.83
CA VAL A 278 -1.43 -28.38 0.60
C VAL A 278 -0.75 -28.07 1.94
N THR A 279 0.56 -28.30 2.00
CA THR A 279 1.36 -28.13 3.23
C THR A 279 2.53 -27.21 2.95
N ASN A 280 2.73 -26.18 3.78
CA ASN A 280 3.84 -25.23 3.64
C ASN A 280 5.11 -25.70 4.41
N SER A 281 6.19 -24.90 4.32
CA SER A 281 7.46 -25.19 4.99
C SER A 281 7.39 -25.18 6.53
N GLU A 282 6.36 -24.56 7.10
CA GLU A 282 6.07 -24.56 8.54
C GLU A 282 5.28 -25.80 8.98
N SER A 283 5.04 -26.76 8.08
CA SER A 283 4.17 -27.92 8.28
C SER A 283 2.69 -27.57 8.57
N LEU A 284 2.28 -26.33 8.29
CA LEU A 284 0.86 -25.95 8.30
C LEU A 284 0.20 -26.55 7.08
N THR A 285 -1.03 -27.05 7.24
CA THR A 285 -1.76 -27.77 6.19
C THR A 285 -3.13 -27.17 5.98
N LYS A 286 -3.56 -27.10 4.72
CA LYS A 286 -4.88 -26.66 4.30
C LYS A 286 -5.47 -27.67 3.32
N THR A 287 -6.74 -28.03 3.52
CA THR A 287 -7.42 -29.06 2.72
C THR A 287 -8.53 -28.43 1.90
N TYR A 288 -8.58 -28.77 0.61
CA TYR A 288 -9.56 -28.30 -0.36
C TYR A 288 -10.46 -29.43 -0.82
N THR A 289 -11.78 -29.22 -0.81
CA THR A 289 -12.74 -30.12 -1.45
C THR A 289 -12.89 -29.76 -2.92
N VAL A 290 -12.45 -30.64 -3.81
CA VAL A 290 -12.50 -30.46 -5.26
C VAL A 290 -13.69 -31.20 -5.84
N THR A 291 -14.56 -30.49 -6.57
CA THR A 291 -15.69 -31.06 -7.29
C THR A 291 -15.51 -30.83 -8.79
N VAL A 292 -15.67 -31.88 -9.60
CA VAL A 292 -15.60 -31.79 -11.05
C VAL A 292 -16.90 -32.29 -11.64
N GLU A 293 -17.50 -31.49 -12.52
CA GLU A 293 -18.74 -31.87 -13.18
C GLU A 293 -18.57 -31.76 -14.70
N ALA A 294 -18.90 -32.84 -15.42
CA ALA A 294 -19.04 -32.81 -16.86
C ALA A 294 -20.46 -32.36 -17.21
N GLN A 295 -20.64 -31.09 -17.56
CA GLN A 295 -21.94 -30.52 -17.86
C GLN A 295 -22.13 -30.33 -19.37
N ASP A 296 -23.34 -30.64 -19.85
CA ASP A 296 -23.79 -30.32 -21.21
C ASP A 296 -24.53 -28.98 -21.20
N VAL A 297 -23.75 -27.91 -21.09
CA VAL A 297 -24.26 -26.56 -20.98
C VAL A 297 -23.59 -25.70 -22.03
N GLU A 298 -24.32 -25.49 -23.12
CA GLU A 298 -24.04 -24.41 -24.06
C GLU A 298 -24.43 -23.10 -23.39
N PRO A 299 -23.48 -22.18 -23.11
CA PRO A 299 -23.79 -20.89 -22.54
C PRO A 299 -24.71 -20.13 -23.50
N LYS A 300 -25.92 -19.80 -23.04
CA LYS A 300 -26.95 -19.15 -23.88
C LYS A 300 -27.89 -18.22 -23.14
N TYR A 301 -27.77 -18.14 -21.81
CA TYR A 301 -28.65 -17.31 -21.01
C TYR A 301 -28.04 -15.94 -20.72
N TYR A 302 -28.95 -14.98 -20.58
CA TYR A 302 -28.67 -13.64 -20.07
C TYR A 302 -28.99 -13.62 -18.57
N ALA A 303 -28.02 -13.27 -17.72
CA ALA A 303 -28.22 -13.19 -16.28
C ALA A 303 -28.24 -11.76 -15.77
N PHE A 304 -29.16 -11.44 -14.86
CA PHE A 304 -29.01 -10.30 -13.96
C PHE A 304 -28.50 -10.80 -12.60
N LEU A 305 -27.38 -10.25 -12.13
CA LEU A 305 -26.79 -10.56 -10.84
C LEU A 305 -27.25 -9.52 -9.82
N GLY A 306 -27.92 -9.95 -8.75
CA GLY A 306 -28.49 -9.04 -7.75
C GLY A 306 -28.22 -9.47 -6.31
N GLU A 307 -28.29 -8.54 -5.36
CA GLU A 307 -27.97 -8.82 -3.96
C GLU A 307 -29.06 -9.63 -3.23
N GLN A 308 -30.33 -9.29 -3.47
CA GLN A 308 -31.46 -9.93 -2.81
C GLN A 308 -31.92 -11.21 -3.56
N ALA A 309 -32.85 -11.97 -2.97
CA ALA A 309 -33.19 -13.32 -3.46
C ALA A 309 -33.96 -13.31 -4.79
N ASP A 310 -34.66 -12.22 -5.10
CA ASP A 310 -35.42 -12.05 -6.32
C ASP A 310 -35.59 -10.56 -6.68
N ILE A 311 -36.01 -10.30 -7.93
CA ILE A 311 -36.22 -8.94 -8.45
C ILE A 311 -37.17 -8.11 -7.58
N ALA A 312 -38.24 -8.70 -7.03
CA ALA A 312 -39.22 -7.95 -6.25
C ALA A 312 -38.63 -7.46 -4.92
N SER A 313 -37.71 -8.24 -4.36
CA SER A 313 -37.00 -7.95 -3.10
C SER A 313 -35.80 -7.00 -3.25
N LEU A 314 -35.35 -6.67 -4.46
CA LEU A 314 -34.26 -5.70 -4.68
C LEU A 314 -34.56 -4.38 -3.96
N VAL A 315 -33.58 -3.86 -3.21
CA VAL A 315 -33.74 -2.61 -2.45
C VAL A 315 -33.53 -1.39 -3.35
N ASP A 316 -32.49 -1.43 -4.19
CA ASP A 316 -32.21 -0.42 -5.20
C ASP A 316 -33.27 -0.49 -6.31
N ASP A 317 -33.99 0.60 -6.49
CA ASP A 317 -35.06 0.79 -7.48
C ASP A 317 -34.53 0.80 -8.92
N ASP A 318 -33.37 1.40 -9.15
CA ASP A 318 -32.64 1.36 -10.41
C ASP A 318 -32.28 -0.08 -10.80
N ALA A 319 -31.64 -0.84 -9.91
CA ALA A 319 -31.36 -2.26 -10.12
C ALA A 319 -32.65 -3.06 -10.39
N LYS A 320 -33.72 -2.77 -9.66
CA LYS A 320 -35.03 -3.41 -9.86
C LYS A 320 -35.64 -3.11 -11.21
N ALA A 321 -35.58 -1.85 -11.66
CA ALA A 321 -36.07 -1.42 -12.96
C ALA A 321 -35.28 -2.08 -14.09
N ALA A 322 -33.95 -2.07 -14.01
CA ALA A 322 -33.07 -2.75 -14.97
C ALA A 322 -33.33 -4.25 -15.05
N ALA A 323 -33.39 -4.95 -13.90
CA ALA A 323 -33.65 -6.39 -13.85
C ALA A 323 -35.05 -6.75 -14.38
N THR A 324 -36.05 -5.92 -14.08
CA THR A 324 -37.42 -6.10 -14.59
C THR A 324 -37.48 -5.93 -16.10
N TRP A 325 -36.82 -4.91 -16.64
CA TRP A 325 -36.70 -4.71 -18.07
C TRP A 325 -35.99 -5.90 -18.74
N MET A 326 -34.85 -6.33 -18.18
CA MET A 326 -34.06 -7.44 -18.73
C MET A 326 -34.88 -8.74 -18.78
N LYS A 327 -35.63 -9.03 -17.70
CA LYS A 327 -36.58 -10.14 -17.67
C LYS A 327 -37.64 -10.06 -18.76
N ASN A 328 -38.21 -8.88 -18.98
CA ASN A 328 -39.23 -8.70 -20.01
C ASN A 328 -38.67 -8.77 -21.43
N THR A 329 -37.43 -8.32 -21.64
CA THR A 329 -36.75 -8.31 -22.94
C THR A 329 -36.31 -9.71 -23.36
N TYR A 330 -35.70 -10.49 -22.47
CA TYR A 330 -35.12 -11.81 -22.81
C TYR A 330 -36.00 -13.01 -22.44
N GLY A 331 -37.07 -12.80 -21.66
CA GLY A 331 -38.11 -13.82 -21.45
C GLY A 331 -37.58 -15.15 -20.92
N GLU A 332 -37.73 -16.23 -21.69
CA GLU A 332 -37.27 -17.59 -21.31
C GLU A 332 -35.74 -17.72 -21.25
N ASP A 333 -35.02 -16.81 -21.91
CA ASP A 333 -33.56 -16.78 -21.94
C ASP A 333 -32.95 -15.96 -20.78
N PHE A 334 -33.81 -15.34 -19.95
CA PHE A 334 -33.40 -14.59 -18.78
C PHE A 334 -33.19 -15.47 -17.54
N ARG A 335 -32.17 -15.17 -16.75
CA ARG A 335 -31.93 -15.72 -15.41
C ARG A 335 -31.69 -14.59 -14.41
N TYR A 336 -32.20 -14.77 -13.20
CA TYR A 336 -31.82 -13.95 -12.05
C TYR A 336 -30.98 -14.79 -11.11
N ILE A 337 -29.79 -14.30 -10.75
CA ILE A 337 -28.87 -15.00 -9.83
C ILE A 337 -28.57 -14.06 -8.67
N GLN A 338 -28.91 -14.49 -7.46
CA GLN A 338 -28.52 -13.77 -6.26
C GLN A 338 -26.99 -13.84 -6.10
N PHE A 339 -26.34 -12.79 -5.57
CA PHE A 339 -24.89 -12.75 -5.36
C PHE A 339 -24.37 -13.94 -4.54
N SER A 340 -25.08 -14.35 -3.48
CA SER A 340 -24.73 -15.55 -2.69
C SER A 340 -24.84 -16.85 -3.49
N GLY A 341 -25.68 -16.87 -4.53
CA GLY A 341 -25.87 -17.98 -5.45
C GLY A 341 -24.91 -17.99 -6.64
N ILE A 342 -24.02 -17.00 -6.77
CA ILE A 342 -22.96 -17.00 -7.79
C ILE A 342 -22.01 -18.15 -7.49
N THR A 343 -22.18 -19.23 -8.22
CA THR A 343 -21.39 -20.45 -8.19
C THR A 343 -20.99 -20.80 -9.61
N PRO A 344 -19.93 -21.59 -9.80
CA PRO A 344 -19.56 -22.00 -11.14
C PRO A 344 -20.70 -22.75 -11.85
N GLN A 345 -21.46 -23.58 -11.13
CA GLN A 345 -22.64 -24.26 -11.65
C GLN A 345 -23.73 -23.28 -12.11
N SER A 346 -24.05 -22.27 -11.30
CA SER A 346 -25.08 -21.28 -11.68
C SER A 346 -24.65 -20.43 -12.88
N MET A 347 -23.34 -20.27 -13.09
CA MET A 347 -22.78 -19.47 -14.18
C MET A 347 -22.54 -20.27 -15.47
N ALA A 348 -22.57 -21.60 -15.42
CA ALA A 348 -22.15 -22.45 -16.54
C ALA A 348 -23.02 -22.28 -17.81
N GLU A 349 -24.33 -22.02 -17.66
CA GLU A 349 -25.24 -21.76 -18.79
C GLU A 349 -25.33 -20.28 -19.19
N ILE A 350 -24.65 -19.39 -18.46
CA ILE A 350 -24.74 -17.95 -18.67
C ILE A 350 -23.70 -17.53 -19.71
N LYS A 351 -24.17 -16.98 -20.84
CA LYS A 351 -23.29 -16.37 -21.85
C LYS A 351 -22.97 -14.92 -21.51
N VAL A 352 -23.99 -14.16 -21.11
CA VAL A 352 -23.85 -12.74 -20.74
C VAL A 352 -24.45 -12.46 -19.37
N ALA A 353 -23.73 -11.73 -18.53
CA ALA A 353 -24.22 -11.29 -17.22
C ALA A 353 -24.23 -9.77 -17.10
N MET A 354 -25.24 -9.22 -16.44
CA MET A 354 -25.32 -7.81 -16.07
C MET A 354 -25.30 -7.66 -14.55
N ILE A 355 -24.48 -6.75 -14.04
CA ILE A 355 -24.53 -6.27 -12.66
C ILE A 355 -24.69 -4.75 -12.65
N TYR A 356 -25.72 -4.28 -11.97
CA TYR A 356 -26.06 -2.87 -11.89
C TYR A 356 -26.76 -2.56 -10.58
N TYR A 357 -26.30 -1.50 -9.91
CA TYR A 357 -26.93 -0.87 -8.77
C TYR A 357 -26.37 0.55 -8.59
N LEU A 358 -27.18 1.45 -8.05
CA LEU A 358 -26.78 2.82 -7.73
C LEU A 358 -26.65 3.08 -6.23
N THR A 359 -26.68 2.04 -5.39
CA THR A 359 -26.49 2.20 -3.95
C THR A 359 -25.63 1.06 -3.41
N PRO A 360 -24.47 1.32 -2.78
CA PRO A 360 -23.69 0.27 -2.13
C PRO A 360 -24.32 -0.13 -0.79
N ALA A 361 -24.06 -1.36 -0.33
CA ALA A 361 -24.70 -1.95 0.85
C ALA A 361 -24.08 -1.57 2.21
N GLU A 362 -22.93 -0.89 2.25
CA GLU A 362 -22.22 -0.54 3.50
C GLU A 362 -22.06 0.98 3.67
N ASP A 363 -22.20 1.46 4.91
CA ASP A 363 -22.09 2.85 5.41
C ASP A 363 -21.14 3.79 4.63
N LEU A 364 -21.55 4.25 3.45
CA LEU A 364 -20.74 5.14 2.64
C LEU A 364 -21.58 6.35 2.23
N GLY A 365 -21.04 7.51 2.57
CA GLY A 365 -21.34 8.73 1.85
C GLY A 365 -20.95 8.59 0.37
N TYR A 366 -21.25 9.63 -0.39
CA TYR A 366 -21.30 9.57 -1.85
C TYR A 366 -19.95 9.66 -2.58
N SER A 367 -18.83 9.41 -1.88
CA SER A 367 -17.48 9.53 -2.44
C SER A 367 -16.69 8.23 -2.50
N ALA A 368 -15.92 8.07 -3.58
CA ALA A 368 -15.05 6.92 -3.81
C ALA A 368 -13.57 7.36 -3.82
N THR A 369 -12.85 7.19 -2.73
CA THR A 369 -11.39 7.35 -2.68
C THR A 369 -10.70 6.02 -2.96
N PRO A 370 -9.38 6.00 -3.23
CA PRO A 370 -8.62 4.75 -3.26
C PRO A 370 -8.82 3.90 -2.00
N ASP A 371 -9.03 4.54 -0.84
CA ASP A 371 -9.16 3.84 0.44
C ASP A 371 -10.51 3.14 0.62
N ASN A 372 -11.56 3.57 -0.09
CA ASN A 372 -12.92 3.05 0.09
C ASN A 372 -13.58 2.51 -1.19
N ALA A 373 -12.98 2.66 -2.38
CA ALA A 373 -13.63 2.28 -3.63
C ALA A 373 -14.12 0.81 -3.66
N LEU A 374 -13.38 -0.11 -3.04
CA LEU A 374 -13.77 -1.52 -2.96
C LEU A 374 -14.95 -1.79 -2.01
N THR A 375 -15.25 -0.86 -1.09
CA THR A 375 -16.41 -0.97 -0.19
C THR A 375 -17.74 -0.71 -0.91
N LEU A 376 -17.70 -0.18 -2.15
CA LEU A 376 -18.86 -0.14 -3.05
C LEU A 376 -19.34 -1.52 -3.49
N LEU A 377 -18.50 -2.54 -3.35
CA LEU A 377 -18.85 -3.93 -3.60
C LEU A 377 -19.24 -4.61 -2.28
N PRO A 378 -20.28 -5.46 -2.28
CA PRO A 378 -20.51 -6.40 -1.19
C PRO A 378 -19.28 -7.26 -0.92
N PRO A 379 -19.03 -7.72 0.33
CA PRO A 379 -17.82 -8.46 0.70
C PRO A 379 -17.44 -9.61 -0.25
N GLY A 380 -18.41 -10.42 -0.68
CA GLY A 380 -18.16 -11.55 -1.58
C GLY A 380 -17.72 -11.19 -3.00
N LEU A 381 -17.93 -9.94 -3.43
CA LEU A 381 -17.53 -9.42 -4.75
C LEU A 381 -16.25 -8.58 -4.70
N ARG A 382 -15.62 -8.40 -3.53
CA ARG A 382 -14.34 -7.70 -3.36
C ARG A 382 -13.16 -8.55 -3.86
N PRO A 383 -11.95 -7.98 -4.06
CA PRO A 383 -10.78 -8.74 -4.46
C PRO A 383 -10.51 -9.90 -3.51
N GLY A 384 -10.29 -11.09 -4.06
CA GLY A 384 -10.12 -12.33 -3.30
C GLY A 384 -11.41 -12.95 -2.74
N GLY A 385 -12.56 -12.27 -2.80
CA GLY A 385 -13.84 -12.82 -2.38
C GLY A 385 -14.34 -13.94 -3.29
N THR A 386 -15.01 -14.94 -2.71
CA THR A 386 -15.48 -16.14 -3.43
C THR A 386 -16.22 -15.82 -4.72
N ARG A 387 -17.18 -14.88 -4.68
CA ARG A 387 -18.05 -14.59 -5.83
C ARG A 387 -17.28 -13.84 -6.92
N ALA A 388 -16.36 -12.96 -6.54
CA ALA A 388 -15.43 -12.34 -7.48
C ALA A 388 -14.54 -13.38 -8.18
N GLN A 389 -14.04 -14.40 -7.45
CA GLN A 389 -13.24 -15.48 -8.07
C GLN A 389 -14.07 -16.34 -9.03
N VAL A 390 -15.34 -16.63 -8.72
CA VAL A 390 -16.24 -17.32 -9.67
C VAL A 390 -16.40 -16.50 -10.94
N LEU A 391 -16.70 -15.20 -10.82
CA LEU A 391 -16.88 -14.32 -11.98
C LEU A 391 -15.59 -14.15 -12.77
N LYS A 392 -14.44 -14.00 -12.12
CA LYS A 392 -13.12 -13.96 -12.77
C LYS A 392 -12.91 -15.17 -13.67
N ASN A 393 -13.11 -16.37 -13.14
CA ASN A 393 -12.89 -17.59 -13.89
C ASN A 393 -13.93 -17.79 -14.99
N TRP A 394 -15.18 -17.41 -14.74
CA TRP A 394 -16.22 -17.41 -15.77
C TRP A 394 -15.90 -16.46 -16.94
N VAL A 395 -15.41 -15.24 -16.67
CA VAL A 395 -14.97 -14.31 -17.73
C VAL A 395 -13.74 -14.87 -18.45
N LYS A 396 -12.77 -15.44 -17.73
CA LYS A 396 -11.62 -16.12 -18.36
C LYS A 396 -12.03 -17.30 -19.26
N ALA A 397 -13.15 -17.94 -18.96
CA ALA A 397 -13.71 -19.03 -19.75
C ALA A 397 -14.56 -18.59 -20.95
N GLY A 398 -14.74 -17.28 -21.19
CA GLY A 398 -15.53 -16.75 -22.33
C GLY A 398 -16.88 -16.14 -21.95
N GLY A 399 -17.17 -15.98 -20.66
CA GLY A 399 -18.34 -15.25 -20.19
C GLY A 399 -18.20 -13.74 -20.38
N ASP A 400 -19.21 -13.09 -20.96
CA ASP A 400 -19.19 -11.66 -21.23
C ASP A 400 -20.03 -10.86 -20.22
N MET A 401 -19.54 -9.72 -19.75
CA MET A 401 -20.21 -9.00 -18.65
C MET A 401 -20.50 -7.53 -18.98
N LEU A 402 -21.68 -7.06 -18.60
CA LEU A 402 -21.98 -5.63 -18.46
C LEU A 402 -21.93 -5.24 -16.97
N ILE A 403 -20.99 -4.37 -16.60
CA ILE A 403 -20.92 -3.73 -15.29
C ILE A 403 -21.35 -2.26 -15.40
N ALA A 404 -22.27 -1.82 -14.56
CA ALA A 404 -22.72 -0.44 -14.55
C ALA A 404 -22.99 0.06 -13.12
N GLY A 405 -22.97 1.37 -12.92
CA GLY A 405 -23.25 1.96 -11.60
C GLY A 405 -22.11 1.78 -10.60
N ASP A 406 -22.45 1.46 -9.36
CA ASP A 406 -21.46 1.25 -8.28
C ASP A 406 -20.75 -0.09 -8.32
N ALA A 407 -21.17 -0.99 -9.23
CA ALA A 407 -20.50 -2.27 -9.45
C ALA A 407 -19.18 -2.13 -10.22
N ASN A 408 -18.84 -0.94 -10.74
CA ASN A 408 -17.64 -0.73 -11.57
C ASN A 408 -16.31 -1.21 -10.95
N PRO A 409 -16.06 -1.11 -9.62
CA PRO A 409 -14.87 -1.65 -9.00
C PRO A 409 -14.72 -3.18 -9.13
N LEU A 410 -15.75 -3.91 -9.57
CA LEU A 410 -15.69 -5.35 -9.82
C LEU A 410 -14.60 -5.71 -10.84
N ILE A 411 -14.30 -4.82 -11.78
CA ILE A 411 -13.23 -5.00 -12.78
C ILE A 411 -11.85 -5.28 -12.15
N PHE A 412 -11.57 -4.71 -10.97
CA PHE A 412 -10.36 -4.98 -10.19
C PHE A 412 -10.48 -6.27 -9.40
N SER A 413 -11.66 -6.58 -8.89
CA SER A 413 -11.90 -7.79 -8.08
C SER A 413 -11.82 -9.06 -8.91
N ILE A 414 -12.08 -8.97 -10.22
CA ILE A 414 -11.88 -10.06 -11.18
C ILE A 414 -10.49 -10.03 -11.84
N ASP A 415 -9.59 -9.13 -11.42
CA ASP A 415 -8.24 -8.93 -11.96
C ASP A 415 -8.19 -8.64 -13.47
N ARG A 416 -9.28 -8.13 -14.07
CA ARG A 416 -9.25 -7.70 -15.48
C ARG A 416 -8.44 -6.42 -15.64
N VAL A 417 -8.41 -5.58 -14.61
CA VAL A 417 -7.47 -4.47 -14.48
C VAL A 417 -6.72 -4.63 -13.15
N PRO A 418 -5.37 -4.68 -13.14
CA PRO A 418 -4.61 -4.87 -11.92
C PRO A 418 -4.67 -3.63 -11.03
N ALA A 419 -4.95 -3.84 -9.74
CA ALA A 419 -4.95 -2.78 -8.74
C ALA A 419 -4.55 -3.30 -7.34
N ASN A 420 -3.61 -2.59 -6.73
CA ASN A 420 -3.26 -2.62 -5.33
C ASN A 420 -3.55 -1.22 -4.74
N PHE A 421 -4.70 -1.10 -4.09
CA PHE A 421 -5.18 0.14 -3.49
C PHE A 421 -4.30 0.67 -2.34
N SER A 422 -3.32 -0.12 -1.87
CA SER A 422 -2.33 0.30 -0.87
C SER A 422 -1.00 0.79 -1.48
N ALA A 423 -0.85 0.75 -2.80
CA ALA A 423 0.37 1.15 -3.50
C ALA A 423 0.14 2.40 -4.37
N PRO A 424 1.21 3.18 -4.69
CA PRO A 424 1.12 4.30 -5.61
C PRO A 424 0.62 3.89 -6.99
N ARG A 425 -0.03 4.83 -7.68
CA ARG A 425 -0.52 4.63 -9.06
C ARG A 425 0.65 4.68 -10.05
N GLU A 426 0.79 3.63 -10.85
CA GLU A 426 1.84 3.45 -11.87
C GLU A 426 1.41 2.38 -12.88
N PRO A 427 2.09 2.21 -14.04
CA PRO A 427 1.82 1.06 -14.92
C PRO A 427 1.84 -0.27 -14.14
N GLY A 428 0.83 -1.10 -14.37
CA GLY A 428 0.54 -2.30 -13.57
C GLY A 428 -0.25 -2.08 -12.27
N ASN A 429 -0.53 -0.84 -11.88
CA ASN A 429 -1.36 -0.52 -10.73
C ASN A 429 -2.34 0.64 -11.01
N TYR A 430 -3.47 0.31 -11.63
CA TYR A 430 -4.47 1.28 -12.11
C TYR A 430 -5.60 1.49 -11.09
N VAL A 431 -5.22 1.93 -9.89
CA VAL A 431 -6.12 2.13 -8.74
C VAL A 431 -7.22 3.14 -9.04
N TYR A 432 -8.49 2.75 -8.86
CA TYR A 432 -9.73 3.55 -9.02
C TYR A 432 -9.96 4.63 -7.95
N SER A 433 -10.51 5.78 -8.36
CA SER A 433 -10.84 6.91 -7.48
C SER A 433 -11.71 7.95 -8.18
N GLU A 434 -12.65 8.53 -7.45
CA GLU A 434 -13.26 9.83 -7.73
C GLU A 434 -12.19 10.92 -7.67
N PHE A 435 -12.21 11.86 -8.61
CA PHE A 435 -11.21 12.91 -8.70
C PHE A 435 -11.89 14.23 -9.09
N GLY A 436 -11.50 15.32 -8.43
CA GLY A 436 -12.17 16.63 -8.51
C GLY A 436 -13.10 16.94 -7.34
N CYS A 437 -13.57 15.91 -6.61
CA CYS A 437 -14.48 16.07 -5.46
C CYS A 437 -14.23 15.09 -4.30
N ALA A 438 -13.02 14.53 -4.20
CA ALA A 438 -12.60 13.47 -3.26
C ALA A 438 -12.57 13.87 -1.76
N GLY A 439 -13.39 14.82 -1.32
CA GLY A 439 -13.66 15.04 0.10
C GLY A 439 -14.64 13.99 0.64
N SER A 440 -14.75 13.88 1.97
CA SER A 440 -15.71 12.98 2.63
C SER A 440 -17.18 13.29 2.32
N ALA A 441 -17.46 14.44 1.69
CA ALA A 441 -18.79 14.84 1.24
C ALA A 441 -19.11 14.45 -0.22
N GLY A 442 -18.12 14.04 -1.02
CA GLY A 442 -18.27 13.73 -2.45
C GLY A 442 -18.72 14.89 -3.33
N CYS A 443 -18.87 14.64 -4.62
CA CYS A 443 -19.67 15.48 -5.51
C CYS A 443 -21.05 14.91 -5.68
N VAL A 444 -21.99 15.50 -4.95
CA VAL A 444 -23.42 15.26 -5.07
C VAL A 444 -24.04 16.47 -5.75
N ASP A 445 -24.73 16.24 -6.85
CA ASP A 445 -25.62 17.23 -7.44
C ASP A 445 -27.08 16.85 -7.19
N MET A 446 -27.84 17.80 -6.63
CA MET A 446 -29.20 17.61 -6.09
C MET A 446 -30.15 18.68 -6.61
N GLY A 447 -31.38 18.28 -6.94
CA GLY A 447 -32.42 19.21 -7.37
C GLY A 447 -32.12 19.84 -8.72
N LYS A 448 -31.66 19.01 -9.67
CA LYS A 448 -31.28 19.46 -11.00
C LYS A 448 -32.48 20.02 -11.77
N PRO A 449 -32.28 21.06 -12.58
CA PRO A 449 -33.28 21.47 -13.57
C PRO A 449 -33.63 20.30 -14.50
N ALA A 450 -34.89 20.21 -14.92
CA ALA A 450 -35.33 19.13 -15.82
C ALA A 450 -34.64 19.15 -17.21
N ASP A 451 -34.04 20.28 -17.58
CA ASP A 451 -33.27 20.49 -18.81
C ASP A 451 -31.75 20.24 -18.65
N ASP A 452 -31.27 19.88 -17.45
CA ASP A 452 -29.89 19.43 -17.23
C ASP A 452 -29.73 17.97 -17.68
N ILE A 453 -29.59 17.78 -18.99
CA ILE A 453 -29.56 16.46 -19.62
C ILE A 453 -28.12 15.94 -19.67
N TRP A 454 -27.90 14.81 -18.98
CA TRP A 454 -26.63 14.13 -18.94
C TRP A 454 -26.56 13.01 -19.99
N GLY A 455 -25.34 12.62 -20.36
CA GLY A 455 -25.14 11.68 -21.44
C GLY A 455 -23.70 11.27 -21.68
N LEU A 456 -23.53 10.35 -22.62
CA LEU A 456 -22.24 9.88 -23.11
C LEU A 456 -21.77 10.78 -24.26
N GLY A 457 -20.69 11.52 -24.04
CA GLY A 457 -19.96 12.29 -25.04
C GLY A 457 -19.25 11.39 -26.03
N MET A 458 -19.59 11.55 -27.31
CA MET A 458 -19.23 10.68 -28.43
C MET A 458 -18.64 11.49 -29.60
N ARG A 459 -18.08 12.67 -29.33
CA ARG A 459 -17.34 13.44 -30.33
C ARG A 459 -16.13 12.61 -30.78
N ALA A 460 -15.71 12.72 -32.04
CA ALA A 460 -14.53 12.01 -32.52
C ALA A 460 -13.29 12.29 -31.66
N SER A 461 -13.14 13.54 -31.17
CA SER A 461 -12.07 13.95 -30.27
C SER A 461 -12.12 13.33 -28.86
N ASN A 462 -13.25 12.74 -28.45
CA ASN A 462 -13.37 12.05 -27.17
C ASN A 462 -12.66 10.69 -27.15
N ASN A 463 -12.33 10.16 -28.33
CA ASN A 463 -11.88 8.78 -28.53
C ASN A 463 -10.68 8.72 -29.46
N SER A 464 -10.04 7.55 -29.58
CA SER A 464 -8.98 7.32 -30.57
C SER A 464 -9.49 7.39 -32.01
N GLN A 465 -10.78 7.12 -32.23
CA GLN A 465 -11.47 7.21 -33.52
C GLN A 465 -12.98 7.43 -33.36
N ASP A 466 -13.67 7.76 -34.46
CA ASP A 466 -15.13 7.84 -34.50
C ASP A 466 -15.77 6.45 -34.38
N ARG A 467 -16.75 6.32 -33.48
CA ARG A 467 -17.45 5.07 -33.15
C ARG A 467 -18.97 5.24 -33.13
N GLN A 468 -19.51 6.36 -33.63
CA GLN A 468 -20.95 6.60 -33.63
C GLN A 468 -21.75 5.56 -34.45
N ALA A 469 -21.09 4.86 -35.38
CA ALA A 469 -21.68 3.78 -36.18
C ALA A 469 -21.43 2.37 -35.61
N HIS A 470 -20.91 2.26 -34.37
CA HIS A 470 -20.72 0.95 -33.72
C HIS A 470 -22.09 0.32 -33.38
N PRO A 471 -22.27 -1.02 -33.48
CA PRO A 471 -23.56 -1.67 -33.25
C PRO A 471 -24.22 -1.35 -31.91
N ILE A 472 -23.43 -1.05 -30.87
CA ILE A 472 -23.97 -0.64 -29.56
C ILE A 472 -24.81 0.66 -29.64
N PHE A 473 -24.66 1.46 -30.71
CA PHE A 473 -25.40 2.68 -30.94
C PHE A 473 -26.50 2.56 -32.00
N ASP A 474 -26.78 1.35 -32.51
CA ASP A 474 -27.82 1.16 -33.52
C ASP A 474 -29.19 1.62 -33.02
N GLY A 475 -29.85 2.48 -33.81
CA GLY A 475 -31.15 3.05 -33.47
C GLY A 475 -31.12 4.20 -32.47
N LEU A 476 -29.94 4.62 -32.00
CA LEU A 476 -29.76 5.78 -31.12
C LEU A 476 -29.42 7.04 -31.92
N ASN A 477 -29.81 8.21 -31.39
CA ASN A 477 -29.50 9.50 -31.99
C ASN A 477 -28.63 10.34 -31.05
N PHE A 478 -27.63 11.01 -31.63
CA PHE A 478 -26.75 11.92 -30.91
C PHE A 478 -27.27 13.35 -30.98
N VAL A 479 -27.39 14.01 -29.83
CA VAL A 479 -27.77 15.42 -29.75
C VAL A 479 -26.66 16.26 -30.38
N ASN A 480 -27.03 17.02 -31.43
CA ASN A 480 -26.09 17.80 -32.25
C ASN A 480 -24.92 16.99 -32.85
N GLY A 481 -25.02 15.66 -32.91
CA GLY A 481 -23.91 14.79 -33.33
C GLY A 481 -22.79 14.64 -32.29
N GLU A 482 -23.01 15.08 -31.05
CA GLU A 482 -21.95 15.18 -30.03
C GLU A 482 -22.09 14.17 -28.89
N TYR A 483 -23.30 13.93 -28.39
CA TYR A 483 -23.51 13.07 -27.23
C TYR A 483 -24.83 12.29 -27.29
N LEU A 484 -24.85 11.13 -26.65
CA LEU A 484 -26.05 10.33 -26.42
C LEU A 484 -26.67 10.75 -25.09
N ALA A 485 -27.86 11.32 -25.12
CA ALA A 485 -28.60 11.65 -23.90
C ALA A 485 -29.13 10.37 -23.22
N LEU A 486 -28.85 10.23 -21.93
CA LEU A 486 -29.30 9.09 -21.11
C LEU A 486 -30.13 9.57 -19.90
N GLN A 487 -29.82 10.76 -19.37
CA GLN A 487 -30.53 11.49 -18.29
C GLN A 487 -30.64 10.75 -16.95
N ASN A 488 -30.24 11.46 -15.89
CA ASN A 488 -30.45 11.09 -14.48
C ASN A 488 -31.75 11.71 -13.93
N SER A 489 -32.22 11.19 -12.81
CA SER A 489 -33.38 11.78 -12.14
C SER A 489 -33.05 13.18 -11.60
N ALA A 490 -33.95 14.13 -11.84
CA ALA A 490 -33.86 15.48 -11.30
C ALA A 490 -33.91 15.51 -9.75
N THR A 491 -34.40 14.43 -9.14
CA THR A 491 -34.61 14.31 -7.69
C THR A 491 -33.67 13.33 -7.00
N ARG A 492 -32.74 12.70 -7.73
CA ARG A 492 -31.73 11.80 -7.15
C ARG A 492 -30.35 12.43 -7.21
N GLU A 493 -29.55 12.04 -6.22
CA GLU A 493 -28.15 12.40 -6.10
C GLU A 493 -27.33 11.79 -7.23
N VAL A 494 -26.59 12.66 -7.91
CA VAL A 494 -25.69 12.24 -8.98
C VAL A 494 -24.26 12.30 -8.49
N ARG A 495 -23.59 11.15 -8.57
CA ARG A 495 -22.19 10.98 -8.18
C ARG A 495 -21.27 11.10 -9.39
N LEU A 496 -20.16 11.82 -9.21
CA LEU A 496 -19.15 12.02 -10.26
C LEU A 496 -18.05 10.96 -10.20
N ILE A 497 -18.44 9.68 -10.10
CA ILE A 497 -17.49 8.57 -10.07
C ILE A 497 -17.23 8.06 -11.49
N TRP A 498 -15.97 8.08 -11.91
CA TRP A 498 -15.56 7.74 -13.26
C TRP A 498 -14.05 7.46 -13.35
N TRP A 499 -13.62 6.83 -14.43
CA TRP A 499 -12.19 6.69 -14.73
C TRP A 499 -11.63 8.02 -15.19
N GLN A 500 -10.76 8.62 -14.41
CA GLN A 500 -9.77 9.62 -14.86
C GLN A 500 -8.40 8.97 -15.18
N HIS A 501 -8.36 7.65 -15.38
CA HIS A 501 -7.33 6.86 -14.70
C HIS A 501 -6.06 6.55 -15.47
N PHE A 502 -5.52 7.49 -16.25
CA PHE A 502 -4.18 7.33 -16.86
C PHE A 502 -3.32 8.60 -16.85
N ASP A 503 -3.88 9.72 -16.35
CA ASP A 503 -3.16 10.98 -16.19
C ASP A 503 -1.94 10.79 -15.29
N GLY A 504 -0.75 11.06 -15.83
CA GLY A 504 0.52 10.88 -15.13
C GLY A 504 1.00 9.43 -15.01
N ILE A 505 0.23 8.45 -15.51
CA ILE A 505 0.56 7.02 -15.50
C ILE A 505 1.02 6.56 -16.88
N LEU A 506 0.22 6.85 -17.90
CA LEU A 506 0.58 6.56 -19.30
C LEU A 506 1.14 7.82 -19.96
N ASN A 507 1.85 7.63 -21.06
CA ASN A 507 2.40 8.73 -21.86
C ASN A 507 2.08 8.53 -23.35
N PRO A 508 1.39 9.47 -24.01
CA PRO A 508 0.84 10.72 -23.48
C PRO A 508 -0.24 10.48 -22.42
N SER A 509 -0.22 11.30 -21.37
CA SER A 509 -1.03 11.09 -20.16
C SER A 509 -2.49 11.51 -20.30
N CYS A 510 -2.76 12.57 -21.06
CA CYS A 510 -4.09 13.13 -21.29
C CYS A 510 -3.98 14.16 -22.43
N CYS A 511 -5.03 14.67 -23.05
CA CYS A 511 -6.42 14.23 -23.15
C CYS A 511 -6.76 14.11 -24.64
N GLY A 512 -5.73 13.79 -25.44
CA GLY A 512 -5.84 13.69 -26.89
C GLY A 512 -6.29 12.30 -27.33
N GLN A 513 -6.57 12.20 -28.63
CA GLN A 513 -6.89 10.91 -29.26
C GLN A 513 -5.73 9.90 -29.15
N ASP A 514 -4.49 10.40 -29.10
CA ASP A 514 -3.27 9.63 -28.84
C ASP A 514 -3.20 9.06 -27.42
N ALA A 515 -3.64 9.83 -26.41
CA ALA A 515 -3.77 9.34 -25.03
C ALA A 515 -4.85 8.24 -24.94
N ALA A 516 -6.01 8.45 -25.59
CA ALA A 516 -7.03 7.41 -25.68
C ALA A 516 -6.53 6.14 -26.39
N LEU A 517 -5.78 6.29 -27.48
CA LEU A 517 -5.18 5.15 -28.19
C LEU A 517 -4.17 4.42 -27.32
N THR A 518 -3.34 5.14 -26.57
CA THR A 518 -2.35 4.57 -25.65
C THR A 518 -3.04 3.75 -24.56
N PHE A 519 -4.11 4.28 -23.97
CA PHE A 519 -4.96 3.53 -23.03
C PHE A 519 -5.52 2.24 -23.65
N GLU A 520 -6.14 2.34 -24.83
CA GLU A 520 -6.77 1.21 -25.52
C GLU A 520 -5.76 0.08 -25.79
N GLN A 521 -4.54 0.44 -26.20
CA GLN A 521 -3.47 -0.51 -26.47
C GLN A 521 -2.86 -1.12 -25.20
N THR A 522 -2.64 -0.30 -24.17
CA THR A 522 -2.01 -0.74 -22.92
C THR A 522 -2.85 -1.77 -22.18
N LEU A 523 -4.19 -1.61 -22.19
CA LEU A 523 -5.10 -2.44 -21.39
C LEU A 523 -5.90 -3.48 -22.18
N SER A 524 -5.68 -3.55 -23.49
CA SER A 524 -6.58 -4.22 -24.44
C SER A 524 -8.03 -3.78 -24.22
N ALA A 525 -8.31 -2.52 -24.51
CA ALA A 525 -9.61 -1.91 -24.26
C ALA A 525 -10.10 -1.09 -25.46
N THR A 526 -11.38 -0.74 -25.46
CA THR A 526 -11.99 0.16 -26.45
C THR A 526 -12.82 1.20 -25.72
N LYS A 527 -12.42 2.45 -25.87
CA LYS A 527 -13.13 3.58 -25.29
C LYS A 527 -14.28 3.98 -26.22
N PHE A 528 -15.48 4.03 -25.67
CA PHE A 528 -16.64 4.50 -26.41
C PHE A 528 -16.92 5.97 -26.19
N GLY A 529 -16.78 6.50 -24.98
CA GLY A 529 -17.00 7.93 -24.76
C GLY A 529 -16.64 8.42 -23.37
N THR A 530 -17.03 9.66 -23.10
CA THR A 530 -16.82 10.39 -21.83
C THR A 530 -18.12 11.08 -21.39
N LEU A 531 -18.09 11.97 -20.40
CA LEU A 531 -19.22 12.83 -20.04
C LEU A 531 -19.59 13.78 -21.19
N ALA A 532 -20.88 13.97 -21.46
CA ALA A 532 -21.40 14.79 -22.57
C ALA A 532 -20.78 16.20 -22.70
N ALA A 533 -20.48 16.86 -21.57
CA ALA A 533 -19.91 18.22 -21.55
C ALA A 533 -18.42 18.29 -21.95
N ILE A 534 -17.73 17.16 -22.08
CA ILE A 534 -16.28 17.10 -22.27
C ILE A 534 -15.93 17.01 -23.76
N GLY A 535 -15.14 17.96 -24.23
CA GLY A 535 -14.82 18.13 -25.66
C GLY A 535 -13.62 17.31 -26.16
N ASP A 536 -12.86 16.69 -25.27
CA ASP A 536 -11.62 15.96 -25.56
C ASP A 536 -11.67 14.54 -24.99
N ALA A 537 -10.58 13.78 -25.09
CA ALA A 537 -10.53 12.40 -24.64
C ALA A 537 -10.34 12.23 -23.13
N PHE A 538 -10.56 13.29 -22.34
CA PHE A 538 -10.52 13.20 -20.89
C PHE A 538 -11.63 12.30 -20.35
N GLY A 539 -11.26 11.37 -19.47
CA GLY A 539 -12.12 10.43 -18.76
C GLY A 539 -12.81 9.36 -19.61
N TYR A 540 -13.21 8.24 -18.98
CA TYR A 540 -13.69 7.05 -19.68
C TYR A 540 -15.08 6.66 -19.17
N GLY A 541 -16.13 7.17 -19.81
CA GLY A 541 -17.53 6.98 -19.40
C GLY A 541 -18.11 5.63 -19.83
N ALA A 542 -17.66 5.10 -20.97
CA ALA A 542 -18.02 3.76 -21.44
C ALA A 542 -16.80 3.09 -22.05
N VAL A 543 -16.48 1.88 -21.59
CA VAL A 543 -15.29 1.13 -22.00
C VAL A 543 -15.65 -0.34 -22.17
N LEU A 544 -15.28 -0.91 -23.31
CA LEU A 544 -15.20 -2.36 -23.49
C LEU A 544 -13.78 -2.82 -23.18
N TRP A 545 -13.63 -3.63 -22.15
CA TRP A 545 -12.42 -4.37 -21.83
C TRP A 545 -12.39 -5.60 -22.71
N ASN A 546 -11.55 -5.59 -23.74
CA ASN A 546 -11.50 -6.65 -24.73
C ASN A 546 -10.85 -7.91 -24.15
N ARG A 547 -10.98 -9.00 -24.90
CA ARG A 547 -10.20 -10.22 -24.70
C ARG A 547 -8.70 -9.95 -24.62
N THR A 548 -8.01 -10.74 -23.80
CA THR A 548 -6.54 -10.69 -23.66
C THR A 548 -5.86 -11.99 -24.05
N ASP A 549 -6.63 -13.04 -24.38
CA ASP A 549 -6.13 -14.29 -24.95
C ASP A 549 -5.79 -14.18 -26.45
N MET A 550 -6.19 -13.09 -27.08
CA MET A 550 -5.86 -12.74 -28.46
C MET A 550 -4.50 -12.01 -28.55
N ALA A 551 -4.07 -11.70 -29.78
CA ALA A 551 -2.87 -10.91 -30.01
C ALA A 551 -3.03 -9.48 -29.44
N ASN A 552 -2.34 -9.20 -28.33
CA ASN A 552 -2.28 -7.88 -27.72
C ASN A 552 -1.26 -6.97 -28.41
N ASN A 553 -1.37 -5.65 -28.16
CA ASN A 553 -0.43 -4.67 -28.69
C ASN A 553 0.97 -4.80 -28.06
N GLU A 554 2.01 -4.31 -28.73
CA GLU A 554 3.39 -4.32 -28.20
C GLU A 554 3.57 -3.53 -26.90
N ILE A 555 2.72 -2.52 -26.63
CA ILE A 555 2.72 -1.74 -25.39
C ILE A 555 1.72 -2.26 -24.35
N PHE A 556 1.13 -3.44 -24.57
CA PHE A 556 0.25 -4.07 -23.58
C PHE A 556 1.00 -4.27 -22.26
N ASP A 557 0.34 -3.93 -21.15
CA ASP A 557 0.93 -4.05 -19.82
C ASP A 557 1.05 -5.53 -19.43
N ASP A 558 2.28 -5.97 -19.13
CA ASP A 558 2.60 -7.37 -18.83
C ASP A 558 2.11 -7.84 -17.45
N GLN A 559 1.60 -6.93 -16.62
CA GLN A 559 0.94 -7.25 -15.35
C GLN A 559 -0.56 -7.57 -15.54
N ILE A 560 -1.11 -7.39 -16.74
CA ILE A 560 -2.48 -7.81 -17.07
C ILE A 560 -2.45 -9.25 -17.57
N ALA A 561 -3.32 -10.10 -17.01
CA ALA A 561 -3.38 -11.49 -17.42
C ALA A 561 -3.81 -11.64 -18.90
N THR A 562 -3.17 -12.56 -19.63
CA THR A 562 -3.37 -12.79 -21.07
C THR A 562 -4.31 -13.95 -21.37
N ASP A 563 -5.21 -14.28 -20.46
CA ASP A 563 -6.08 -15.46 -20.53
C ASP A 563 -7.57 -15.13 -20.39
N PHE A 564 -7.95 -13.86 -20.54
CA PHE A 564 -9.36 -13.47 -20.59
C PHE A 564 -9.93 -13.74 -21.99
N LYS A 565 -10.73 -14.81 -22.11
CA LYS A 565 -11.49 -15.15 -23.33
C LYS A 565 -12.83 -14.40 -23.44
N GLY A 566 -13.36 -13.88 -22.33
CA GLY A 566 -14.56 -13.05 -22.29
C GLY A 566 -14.23 -11.55 -22.22
N SER A 567 -15.18 -10.72 -22.64
CA SER A 567 -15.09 -9.26 -22.60
C SER A 567 -15.96 -8.68 -21.48
N VAL A 568 -15.56 -7.52 -20.97
CA VAL A 568 -16.35 -6.79 -19.96
C VAL A 568 -16.68 -5.41 -20.50
N PHE A 569 -17.96 -5.07 -20.67
CA PHE A 569 -18.39 -3.72 -20.94
C PHE A 569 -18.66 -3.00 -19.62
N SER A 570 -18.11 -1.82 -19.43
CA SER A 570 -18.31 -0.98 -18.26
C SER A 570 -18.93 0.35 -18.63
N ILE A 571 -20.00 0.73 -17.95
CA ILE A 571 -20.60 2.06 -18.01
C ILE A 571 -20.34 2.74 -16.66
N GLN A 572 -19.58 3.82 -16.67
CA GLN A 572 -19.26 4.55 -15.46
C GLN A 572 -20.46 5.35 -14.98
N ASN A 573 -21.14 4.79 -13.99
CA ASN A 573 -22.18 5.33 -13.12
C ASN A 573 -23.00 6.57 -13.62
N THR A 574 -23.34 7.46 -12.70
CA THR A 574 -24.27 8.57 -12.86
C THR A 574 -23.69 9.74 -13.64
N ILE A 575 -22.37 9.76 -13.92
CA ILE A 575 -21.76 10.85 -14.70
C ILE A 575 -22.27 10.88 -16.14
N VAL A 576 -22.53 9.72 -16.75
CA VAL A 576 -23.13 9.69 -18.10
C VAL A 576 -24.66 9.66 -18.05
N GLY A 577 -25.27 9.73 -16.85
CA GLY A 577 -26.72 9.70 -16.67
C GLY A 577 -27.37 8.35 -16.96
N TYR A 578 -26.69 7.24 -16.65
CA TYR A 578 -27.23 5.89 -16.83
C TYR A 578 -28.04 5.47 -15.57
N GLU A 579 -29.31 5.90 -15.51
CA GLU A 579 -30.25 5.69 -14.40
C GLU A 579 -31.59 5.13 -14.92
N TRP A 580 -31.97 3.96 -14.43
CA TRP A 580 -33.12 3.18 -14.92
C TRP A 580 -34.46 3.57 -14.31
N ASP A 581 -34.48 3.98 -13.03
CA ASP A 581 -35.68 4.47 -12.36
C ASP A 581 -35.65 6.00 -12.28
N SER A 582 -36.72 6.64 -12.76
CA SER A 582 -36.79 8.11 -12.80
C SER A 582 -37.20 8.74 -11.47
N ASN A 583 -37.31 7.97 -10.38
CA ASN A 583 -37.66 8.42 -9.03
C ASN A 583 -38.93 9.28 -8.98
N GLY A 584 -39.94 8.89 -9.77
CA GLY A 584 -41.22 9.62 -9.88
C GLY A 584 -41.22 10.82 -10.83
N THR A 585 -40.13 11.07 -11.56
CA THR A 585 -40.07 12.02 -12.68
C THR A 585 -40.27 11.33 -14.03
N THR A 586 -40.44 12.09 -15.11
CA THR A 586 -40.45 11.54 -16.48
C THR A 586 -39.04 11.59 -17.04
N ASN A 587 -38.46 10.45 -17.41
CA ASN A 587 -37.22 10.38 -18.17
C ASN A 587 -37.53 10.32 -19.67
N ASP A 588 -37.32 11.43 -20.37
CA ASP A 588 -37.56 11.53 -21.83
C ASP A 588 -36.56 10.66 -22.63
N TYR A 589 -35.48 10.21 -22.00
CA TYR A 589 -34.41 9.41 -22.59
C TYR A 589 -34.39 7.95 -22.10
N GLN A 590 -35.44 7.49 -21.41
CA GLN A 590 -35.55 6.08 -20.97
C GLN A 590 -35.35 5.10 -22.14
N SER A 591 -35.93 5.40 -23.31
CA SER A 591 -35.79 4.56 -24.50
C SER A 591 -34.35 4.47 -25.03
N ASN A 592 -33.52 5.50 -24.78
CA ASN A 592 -32.10 5.47 -25.10
C ASN A 592 -31.36 4.53 -24.14
N ILE A 593 -31.64 4.58 -22.83
CA ILE A 593 -31.06 3.65 -21.85
C ILE A 593 -31.38 2.21 -22.22
N GLU A 594 -32.65 1.91 -22.49
CA GLU A 594 -33.10 0.56 -22.86
C GLU A 594 -32.45 0.08 -24.16
N THR A 595 -32.42 0.93 -25.19
CA THR A 595 -31.84 0.56 -26.49
C THR A 595 -30.33 0.40 -26.40
N PHE A 596 -29.63 1.32 -25.73
CA PHE A 596 -28.18 1.23 -25.51
C PHE A 596 -27.81 -0.03 -24.74
N THR A 597 -28.56 -0.35 -23.68
CA THR A 597 -28.32 -1.55 -22.87
C THR A 597 -28.55 -2.83 -23.68
N ARG A 598 -29.66 -2.91 -24.43
CA ARG A 598 -29.94 -4.05 -25.30
C ARG A 598 -28.82 -4.24 -26.32
N ASN A 599 -28.43 -3.17 -27.01
CA ASN A 599 -27.39 -3.29 -28.03
C ASN A 599 -26.04 -3.72 -27.43
N ILE A 600 -25.70 -3.30 -26.20
CA ILE A 600 -24.50 -3.78 -25.50
C ILE A 600 -24.62 -5.26 -25.17
N LEU A 601 -25.70 -5.69 -24.53
CA LEU A 601 -25.90 -7.08 -24.13
C LEU A 601 -25.93 -8.02 -25.34
N ASP A 602 -26.61 -7.62 -26.42
CA ASP A 602 -26.65 -8.38 -27.67
C ASP A 602 -25.30 -8.37 -28.39
N TYR A 603 -24.56 -7.25 -28.36
CA TYR A 603 -23.21 -7.20 -28.90
C TYR A 603 -22.28 -8.18 -28.17
N LEU A 604 -22.30 -8.15 -26.83
CA LEU A 604 -21.54 -9.07 -25.98
C LEU A 604 -21.93 -10.53 -26.24
N TYR A 605 -23.23 -10.84 -26.33
CA TYR A 605 -23.71 -12.19 -26.58
C TYR A 605 -23.19 -12.77 -27.91
N ASN A 606 -23.03 -11.92 -28.92
CA ASN A 606 -22.63 -12.30 -30.27
C ASN A 606 -21.13 -12.11 -30.54
N LEU A 607 -20.31 -11.80 -29.52
CA LEU A 607 -18.86 -11.86 -29.66
C LEU A 607 -18.46 -13.32 -29.91
N GLU A 608 -17.73 -13.55 -31.01
CA GLU A 608 -17.22 -14.88 -31.33
C GLU A 608 -16.13 -15.29 -30.32
N ASP A 609 -16.19 -16.55 -29.86
CA ASP A 609 -15.20 -17.19 -28.98
C ASP A 609 -13.91 -17.60 -29.72
#